data_AF-A0A5N5SMP1-F1
#
_entry.id   AF-A0A5N5SMP1-F1
#
_cell.length_a   1.000
_cell.length_b   1.000
_cell.length_c   1.000
_cell.angle_alpha   90.00
_cell.angle_beta   90.00
_cell.angle_gamma   90.00
#
_symmetry.space_group_name_H-M   'P 1'
#
loop_
_entity.id
_entity.type
_entity.pdbx_description
1 polymer ?
#
loop_
_entity_poly.entity_id
_entity_poly.type
_entity_poly.pdbx_seq_one_letter_code
_entity_poly.pdbx_strand_id
1 'polypeptide(L)'
;MKLNPAVYPVGVHDKTWRNLFRKCASIRLFLPSLLKYVDSVIYVDTDVLFLAPLDELWSHFKHMNASQMVALAPEHEDPATGWYNRFAKHPYYGKL
;
A
#
# COMPACT_ATOMS: atom_id res chain seq x y z
N MET A 1 -1.34 0.68 23.11
CA MET A 1 -1.09 0.62 21.66
C MET A 1 0.31 0.07 21.43
N LYS A 2 0.48 -1.03 20.69
CA LYS A 2 1.79 -1.61 20.40
C LYS A 2 2.28 -1.09 19.06
N LEU A 3 3.37 -0.31 19.07
CA LEU A 3 4.02 0.16 17.86
C LEU A 3 5.08 -0.86 17.45
N ASN A 4 5.01 -1.33 16.20
CA ASN A 4 6.03 -2.19 15.63
C ASN A 4 6.81 -1.39 14.57
N PRO A 5 8.14 -1.30 14.68
CA PRO A 5 8.93 -0.54 13.72
C PRO A 5 8.89 -1.19 12.34
N ALA A 6 8.73 -0.37 11.29
CA ALA A 6 8.85 -0.83 9.92
C ALA A 6 10.33 -1.19 9.64
N VAL A 7 10.61 -2.48 9.51
CA VAL A 7 11.95 -3.01 9.20
C VAL A 7 11.86 -3.95 8.02
N TYR A 8 12.92 -4.04 7.21
CA TYR A 8 12.99 -5.04 6.16
C TYR A 8 13.08 -6.45 6.80
N PRO A 9 12.58 -7.50 6.12
CA PRO A 9 12.76 -8.88 6.56
C PRO A 9 14.23 -9.25 6.74
N VAL A 10 14.52 -10.18 7.66
CA VAL A 10 15.88 -10.56 8.10
C VAL A 10 16.80 -11.03 6.96
N GLY A 11 16.26 -11.46 5.82
CA GLY A 11 17.04 -11.89 4.64
C GLY A 11 17.21 -10.85 3.52
N VAL A 12 16.61 -9.66 3.63
CA VAL A 12 16.72 -8.62 2.59
C VAL A 12 18.00 -7.81 2.82
N HIS A 13 19.11 -8.35 2.31
CA HIS A 13 20.44 -7.73 2.36
C HIS A 13 20.79 -6.95 1.10
N ASP A 14 20.08 -7.21 0.00
CA ASP A 14 20.32 -6.54 -1.27
C ASP A 14 20.07 -5.03 -1.12
N LYS A 15 21.13 -4.25 -1.35
CA LYS A 15 21.11 -2.79 -1.31
C LYS A 15 20.16 -2.21 -2.35
N THR A 16 19.86 -2.95 -3.42
CA THR A 16 18.92 -2.56 -4.47
C THR A 16 17.57 -2.17 -3.88
N TRP A 17 16.97 -3.02 -3.03
CA TRP A 17 15.66 -2.73 -2.43
C TRP A 17 15.69 -1.57 -1.42
N ARG A 18 16.79 -1.45 -0.67
CA ARG A 18 16.96 -0.39 0.33
C ARG A 18 17.22 0.98 -0.31
N ASN A 19 17.82 0.99 -1.49
CA ASN A 19 18.17 2.20 -2.24
C ASN A 19 17.16 2.54 -3.34
N LEU A 20 16.17 1.66 -3.60
CA LEU A 20 15.15 1.85 -4.63
C LEU A 20 14.32 3.12 -4.39
N PHE A 21 13.92 3.35 -3.14
CA PHE A 21 13.15 4.53 -2.73
C PHE A 21 13.25 4.74 -1.22
N ARG A 22 12.56 5.77 -0.70
CA ARG A 22 12.37 5.96 0.75
C ARG A 22 11.87 4.66 1.38
N LYS A 23 12.41 4.33 2.55
CA LYS A 23 12.12 3.10 3.30
C LYS A 23 10.62 2.86 3.51
N CYS A 24 9.83 3.92 3.75
CA CYS A 24 8.39 3.84 3.92
C CYS A 24 7.65 3.28 2.69
N ALA A 25 8.15 3.52 1.48
CA ALA A 25 7.56 3.01 0.26
C ALA A 25 8.10 1.62 -0.10
N SER A 26 9.41 1.41 -0.04
CA SER A 26 10.03 0.15 -0.49
C SER A 26 9.78 -1.02 0.45
N ILE A 27 9.47 -0.80 1.74
CA ILE A 27 9.03 -1.85 2.66
C ILE A 27 7.70 -2.47 2.23
N ARG A 28 6.82 -1.73 1.54
CA ARG A 28 5.49 -2.22 1.10
C ARG A 28 5.61 -3.49 0.22
N LEU A 29 6.71 -3.62 -0.51
CA LEU A 29 7.02 -4.79 -1.35
C LEU A 29 7.16 -6.09 -0.55
N PHE A 30 7.37 -6.00 0.76
CA PHE A 30 7.61 -7.14 1.63
C PHE A 30 6.47 -7.41 2.61
N LEU A 31 5.31 -6.74 2.46
CA LEU A 31 4.16 -6.91 3.37
C LEU A 31 3.78 -8.39 3.58
N PRO A 32 3.66 -9.25 2.55
CA PRO A 32 3.34 -10.66 2.76
C PRO A 32 4.39 -11.41 3.61
N SER A 33 5.67 -11.01 3.52
CA SER A 33 6.74 -11.61 4.32
C SER A 33 6.81 -11.07 5.75
N LEU A 34 6.39 -9.82 5.95
CA LEU A 34 6.39 -9.14 7.25
C LEU A 34 5.17 -9.50 8.10
N LEU A 35 4.03 -9.75 7.45
CA LEU A 35 2.72 -9.94 8.08
C LEU A 35 2.24 -11.39 7.94
N LYS A 36 3.12 -12.37 8.21
CA LYS A 36 2.87 -13.81 7.97
C LYS A 36 1.62 -14.38 8.66
N TYR A 37 1.16 -13.75 9.73
CA TYR A 37 0.05 -14.20 10.56
C TYR A 37 -1.10 -13.18 10.59
N VAL A 38 -1.08 -12.20 9.68
CA VAL A 38 -2.15 -11.22 9.54
C VAL A 38 -2.83 -11.48 8.20
N ASP A 39 -4.12 -11.76 8.25
CA ASP A 39 -4.92 -12.08 7.08
C ASP A 39 -5.15 -10.84 6.21
N SER A 40 -5.55 -9.73 6.83
CA SER A 40 -5.96 -8.51 6.14
C SER A 40 -5.43 -7.28 6.88
N VAL A 41 -5.03 -6.24 6.12
CA VAL A 41 -4.58 -4.96 6.68
C VAL A 41 -5.05 -3.80 5.82
N ILE A 42 -5.38 -2.69 6.49
CA ILE A 42 -5.52 -1.39 5.83
C ILE A 42 -4.20 -0.66 6.01
N TYR A 43 -3.54 -0.34 4.90
CA TYR A 43 -2.28 0.42 4.89
C TYR A 43 -2.58 1.89 4.56
N VAL A 44 -2.16 2.81 5.42
CA VAL A 44 -2.33 4.26 5.24
C VAL A 44 -1.06 5.02 5.61
N ASP A 45 -0.91 6.22 5.04
CA ASP A 45 0.14 7.14 5.44
C ASP A 45 -0.18 7.78 6.81
N THR A 46 0.84 8.31 7.49
CA THR A 46 0.71 8.81 8.86
C THR A 46 -0.10 10.11 8.98
N ASP A 47 -0.35 10.77 7.87
CA ASP A 47 -1.09 12.02 7.73
C ASP A 47 -2.50 11.80 7.15
N VAL A 48 -2.98 10.55 7.10
CA VAL A 48 -4.35 10.23 6.68
C VAL A 48 -5.34 10.47 7.81
N LEU A 49 -6.41 11.22 7.50
CA LEU A 49 -7.58 11.39 8.35
C LEU A 49 -8.76 10.59 7.79
N PHE A 50 -9.36 9.73 8.61
CA PHE A 50 -10.58 9.01 8.24
C PHE A 50 -11.80 9.90 8.52
N LEU A 51 -12.63 10.12 7.48
CA LEU A 51 -13.85 10.92 7.57
C LEU A 51 -15.12 10.07 7.78
N ALA A 52 -14.99 8.75 7.66
CA ALA A 52 -16.05 7.77 7.80
C ALA A 52 -15.59 6.61 8.70
N PRO A 53 -16.52 5.80 9.22
CA PRO A 53 -16.19 4.63 10.04
C PRO A 53 -15.28 3.64 9.30
N LEU A 54 -14.24 3.15 9.99
CA LEU A 54 -13.23 2.27 9.38
C LEU A 54 -13.80 0.89 9.03
N ASP A 55 -14.86 0.45 9.70
CA ASP A 55 -15.57 -0.80 9.43
C ASP A 55 -16.25 -0.81 8.05
N GLU A 56 -16.70 0.35 7.55
CA GLU A 56 -17.18 0.48 6.18
C GLU A 56 -16.06 0.17 5.19
N LEU A 57 -14.88 0.78 5.37
CA LEU A 57 -13.70 0.50 4.56
C LEU A 57 -13.28 -0.97 4.66
N TRP A 58 -13.27 -1.53 5.87
CA TRP A 58 -12.94 -2.93 6.12
C TRP A 58 -13.92 -3.90 5.45
N SER A 59 -15.19 -3.52 5.31
CA SER A 59 -16.21 -4.36 4.68
C SER A 59 -15.90 -4.69 3.21
N HIS A 60 -15.07 -3.88 2.53
CA HIS A 60 -14.65 -4.14 1.16
C HIS A 60 -13.87 -5.44 0.99
N PHE A 61 -13.17 -5.93 2.02
CA PHE A 61 -12.48 -7.24 1.96
C PHE A 61 -13.45 -8.39 1.66
N LYS A 62 -14.72 -8.29 2.06
CA LYS A 62 -15.76 -9.31 1.78
C LYS A 62 -16.10 -9.44 0.29
N HIS A 63 -15.76 -8.45 -0.51
CA HIS A 63 -15.98 -8.44 -1.95
C HIS A 63 -14.75 -8.92 -2.73
N MET A 64 -13.62 -9.14 -2.04
CA MET A 64 -12.40 -9.67 -2.65
C MET A 64 -12.49 -11.19 -2.79
N ASN A 65 -11.88 -11.72 -3.84
CA ASN A 65 -11.77 -13.15 -4.11
C ASN A 65 -10.29 -13.59 -4.19
N ALA A 66 -10.07 -14.89 -4.42
CA ALA A 66 -8.74 -15.50 -4.45
C ALA A 66 -7.76 -14.89 -5.48
N SER A 67 -8.26 -14.16 -6.49
CA SER A 67 -7.45 -13.50 -7.51
C SER A 67 -7.07 -12.05 -7.14
N GLN A 68 -7.59 -11.50 -6.04
CA GLN A 68 -7.39 -10.11 -5.63
C GLN A 68 -6.57 -10.06 -4.34
N MET A 69 -5.33 -9.59 -4.42
CA MET A 69 -4.43 -9.47 -3.27
C MET A 69 -4.49 -8.08 -2.61
N VAL A 70 -4.72 -7.03 -3.39
CA VAL A 70 -4.69 -5.62 -2.93
C VAL A 70 -5.78 -4.84 -3.65
N ALA A 71 -6.46 -3.95 -2.93
CA ALA A 71 -7.30 -2.89 -3.47
C ALA A 71 -6.62 -1.53 -3.24
N LEU A 72 -6.76 -0.60 -4.18
CA LEU A 72 -6.17 0.74 -4.13
C LEU A 72 -7.25 1.78 -4.38
N ALA A 73 -7.16 2.92 -3.67
CA ALA A 73 -7.95 4.10 -3.97
C ALA A 73 -7.24 4.96 -5.02
N PRO A 74 -7.99 5.76 -5.82
CA PRO A 74 -7.41 6.81 -6.63
C PRO A 74 -6.57 7.77 -5.79
N GLU A 75 -5.51 8.31 -6.37
CA GLU A 75 -4.65 9.29 -5.70
C GLU A 75 -5.38 10.62 -5.49
N HIS A 76 -6.16 11.06 -6.49
CA HIS A 76 -6.96 12.28 -6.47
C HIS A 76 -8.36 12.00 -7.01
N GLU A 77 -9.33 12.82 -6.58
CA GLU A 77 -10.68 12.83 -7.15
C GLU A 77 -10.69 13.38 -8.58
N ASP A 78 -9.93 14.46 -8.83
CA ASP A 78 -9.73 15.02 -10.16
C ASP A 78 -8.58 14.30 -10.87
N PRO A 79 -8.86 13.56 -11.96
CA PRO A 79 -7.80 12.91 -12.72
C PRO A 79 -6.79 13.91 -13.25
N ALA A 80 -7.16 15.14 -13.59
CA ALA A 80 -6.26 16.11 -14.20
C ALA A 80 -5.13 16.58 -13.26
N THR A 81 -5.26 16.38 -11.95
CA THR A 81 -4.24 16.80 -10.97
C THR A 81 -3.22 15.72 -10.64
N GLY A 82 -3.50 14.46 -11.00
CA GLY A 82 -2.68 13.32 -10.57
C GLY A 82 -1.23 13.39 -11.06
N TRP A 83 -0.28 12.93 -10.24
CA TRP A 83 1.12 12.88 -10.67
C TRP A 83 1.36 11.69 -11.61
N TYR A 84 0.81 10.53 -11.25
CA TYR A 84 1.08 9.28 -11.94
C TYR A 84 0.54 9.29 -13.36
N ASN A 85 -0.69 9.75 -13.57
CA ASN A 85 -1.31 9.76 -14.88
C ASN A 85 -0.64 10.77 -15.85
N ARG A 86 -0.03 11.84 -15.32
CA ARG A 86 0.65 12.86 -16.12
C ARG A 86 2.12 12.57 -16.40
N PHE A 87 2.83 11.95 -15.46
CA PHE A 87 4.30 11.90 -15.50
C PHE A 87 4.89 10.49 -15.33
N ALA A 88 4.13 9.50 -14.86
CA ALA A 88 4.68 8.16 -14.70
C ALA A 88 4.99 7.53 -16.06
N LYS A 89 6.19 6.98 -16.18
CA LYS A 89 6.65 6.23 -17.36
C LYS A 89 6.59 4.71 -17.15
N HIS A 90 6.20 4.27 -15.96
CA HIS A 90 6.00 2.87 -15.64
C HIS A 90 4.53 2.47 -15.85
N PRO A 91 4.23 1.18 -16.07
CA PRO A 91 2.86 0.70 -16.15
C PRO A 91 2.04 1.07 -14.90
N TYR A 92 0.74 1.28 -15.11
CA TYR A 92 -0.27 1.47 -14.07
C TYR A 92 -1.49 0.60 -14.41
N TYR A 93 -2.34 0.34 -13.42
CA TYR A 93 -3.56 -0.45 -13.58
C TYR A 93 -4.78 0.47 -13.72
N GLY A 94 -5.69 0.16 -14.65
CA GLY A 94 -6.94 0.89 -14.85
C GLY A 94 -6.87 2.00 -15.90
N LYS A 95 -7.89 2.86 -15.94
CA LYS A 95 -7.94 4.06 -16.80
C LYS A 95 -7.19 5.21 -16.14
N LEU A 96 -6.57 6.06 -16.98
CA LEU A 96 -5.99 7.35 -16.60
C LEU A 96 -7.04 8.41 -16.36
#